data_AF-A0A1I3Y6K7-F1
#
_entry.id   AF-A0A1I3Y6K7-F1
#
_cell.length_a   1.000
_cell.length_b   1.000
_cell.length_c   1.000
_cell.angle_alpha   90.00
_cell.angle_beta   90.00
_cell.angle_gamma   90.00
#
_symmetry.space_group_name_H-M   'P 1'
#
loop_
_entity.id
_entity.type
_entity.pdbx_description
1 polymer ?
#
loop_
_entity_poly.entity_id
_entity_poly.type
_entity_poly.pdbx_seq_one_letter_code
_entity_poly.pdbx_strand_id
1 'polypeptide(L)'
;MSDTAMPGELAQELLETLSEWGTMVTIIIHGGSVFEFKGPFPKGSVAEGFYNLNGPVPGLHGHLNLKQVKQISFQDKQHRGRESYAFVFENAEGEVIFKVFLGRDDKGELLAEQKQRFLAMQQQYQ
;
A
#
# COMPACT_ATOMS: atom_id res chain seq x y z
N MET A 1 -17.73 -7.49 -3.23
CA MET A 1 -16.28 -7.31 -3.08
C MET A 1 -15.67 -8.14 -4.19
N SER A 2 -14.84 -7.58 -5.05
CA SER A 2 -14.12 -8.41 -6.03
C SER A 2 -13.05 -9.19 -5.27
N ASP A 3 -12.99 -10.51 -5.44
CA ASP A 3 -11.92 -11.36 -4.91
C ASP A 3 -10.57 -11.16 -5.65
N THR A 4 -10.38 -9.97 -6.23
CA THR A 4 -9.20 -9.58 -6.99
C THR A 4 -8.04 -9.34 -6.02
N ALA A 5 -7.03 -10.19 -6.12
CA ALA A 5 -5.81 -10.10 -5.33
C ALA A 5 -4.58 -10.43 -6.18
N MET A 6 -3.48 -9.76 -5.85
CA MET A 6 -2.15 -10.02 -6.38
C MET A 6 -1.42 -11.00 -5.45
N PRO A 7 -0.60 -11.94 -5.97
CA PRO A 7 0.25 -12.81 -5.16
C PRO A 7 1.23 -12.01 -4.28
N GLY A 8 1.44 -12.45 -3.03
CA GLY A 8 2.33 -11.79 -2.08
C GLY A 8 3.79 -11.73 -2.54
N GLU A 9 4.20 -12.63 -3.43
CA GLU A 9 5.54 -12.64 -4.04
C GLU A 9 5.84 -11.36 -4.84
N LEU A 10 4.81 -10.68 -5.33
CA LEU A 10 4.92 -9.41 -6.06
C LEU A 10 4.94 -8.19 -5.13
N ALA A 11 4.92 -8.37 -3.81
CA ALA A 11 4.92 -7.27 -2.84
C ALA A 11 6.09 -6.32 -3.04
N GLN A 12 7.31 -6.83 -3.25
CA GLN A 12 8.48 -5.97 -3.44
C GLN A 12 8.34 -5.12 -4.71
N GLU A 13 8.00 -5.73 -5.83
CA GLU A 13 7.84 -5.04 -7.12
C GLU A 13 6.73 -3.97 -7.04
N LEU A 14 5.62 -4.29 -6.38
CA LEU A 14 4.56 -3.33 -6.13
C LEU A 14 5.09 -2.16 -5.29
N LEU A 15 5.74 -2.41 -4.15
CA LEU A 15 6.25 -1.34 -3.29
C LEU A 15 7.28 -0.44 -3.98
N GLU A 16 8.16 -1.02 -4.80
CA GLU A 16 9.09 -0.27 -5.65
C GLU A 16 8.32 0.61 -6.65
N THR A 17 7.27 0.07 -7.27
CA THR A 17 6.39 0.83 -8.17
C THR A 17 5.67 1.97 -7.44
N LEU A 18 5.13 1.71 -6.25
CA LEU A 18 4.42 2.71 -5.44
C LEU A 18 5.34 3.86 -4.99
N SER A 19 6.65 3.63 -4.89
CA SER A 19 7.61 4.69 -4.55
C SER A 19 7.68 5.80 -5.60
N GLU A 20 7.20 5.54 -6.82
CA GLU A 20 7.17 6.47 -7.94
C GLU A 20 5.77 7.12 -8.12
N TRP A 21 4.82 6.87 -7.21
CA TRP A 21 3.45 7.39 -7.32
C TRP A 21 3.24 8.74 -6.62
N GLY A 22 4.26 9.28 -5.96
CA GLY A 22 4.15 10.51 -5.18
C GLY A 22 3.44 10.27 -3.85
N THR A 23 2.75 11.29 -3.31
CA THR A 23 2.14 11.23 -1.97
C THR A 23 1.08 10.14 -1.87
N MET A 24 1.17 9.30 -0.84
CA MET A 24 0.25 8.23 -0.49
C MET A 24 -0.04 8.26 1.02
N VAL A 25 -0.88 7.34 1.51
CA VAL A 25 -1.09 7.14 2.95
C VAL A 25 -0.81 5.70 3.33
N THR A 26 0.24 5.47 4.11
CA THR A 26 0.54 4.15 4.67
C THR A 26 -0.13 4.02 6.04
N ILE A 27 -0.88 2.95 6.25
CA ILE A 27 -1.57 2.66 7.52
C ILE A 27 -1.03 1.36 8.12
N ILE A 28 -0.64 1.43 9.39
CA ILE A 28 -0.24 0.27 10.19
C ILE A 28 -1.20 0.18 11.38
N ILE A 29 -1.72 -1.03 11.64
CA ILE A 29 -2.62 -1.30 12.76
C ILE A 29 -1.89 -2.22 13.74
N HIS A 30 -1.76 -1.80 14.99
CA HIS A 30 -1.09 -2.59 16.01
C HIS A 30 -1.73 -2.36 17.38
N GLY A 31 -2.12 -3.44 18.07
CA GLY A 31 -2.70 -3.36 19.41
C GLY A 31 -3.96 -2.49 19.50
N GLY A 32 -4.77 -2.44 18.44
CA GLY A 32 -5.96 -1.58 18.37
C GLY A 32 -5.66 -0.10 18.07
N SER A 33 -4.39 0.27 17.92
CA SER A 33 -3.97 1.61 17.51
C SER A 33 -3.77 1.67 15.99
N VAL A 34 -4.00 2.85 15.41
CA VAL A 34 -3.83 3.14 13.99
C VAL A 34 -2.75 4.19 13.83
N PHE A 35 -1.70 3.85 13.08
CA PHE A 35 -0.61 4.75 12.73
C PHE A 35 -0.72 5.09 11.25
N GLU A 36 -0.67 6.38 10.92
CA GLU A 36 -0.75 6.87 9.56
C GLU A 36 0.51 7.66 9.20
N PHE A 37 1.11 7.33 8.05
CA PHE A 37 2.13 8.15 7.43
C PHE A 37 1.58 8.73 6.11
N LYS A 38 1.57 10.06 6.00
CA LYS A 38 1.17 10.78 4.80
C LYS A 38 2.42 11.32 4.11
N GLY A 39 2.71 10.78 2.93
CA GLY A 39 3.92 11.09 2.18
C GLY A 39 4.19 10.05 1.10
N PRO A 40 5.25 10.22 0.29
CA PRO A 40 5.61 9.23 -0.70
C PRO A 40 5.98 7.90 -0.04
N PHE A 41 5.60 6.78 -0.68
CA PHE A 41 6.09 5.49 -0.23
C PHE A 41 7.62 5.45 -0.45
N PRO A 42 8.42 5.09 0.56
CA PRO A 42 9.87 5.16 0.45
C PRO A 42 10.43 4.08 -0.48
N LYS A 43 11.50 4.42 -1.21
CA LYS A 43 12.37 3.43 -1.86
C LYS A 43 12.96 2.50 -0.82
N GLY A 44 13.32 1.29 -1.23
CA GLY A 44 13.92 0.31 -0.34
C GLY A 44 14.84 -0.67 -1.02
N SER A 45 15.45 -1.53 -0.22
CA SER A 45 16.32 -2.60 -0.69
C SER A 45 16.26 -3.82 0.24
N VAL A 46 16.49 -5.00 -0.32
CA VAL A 46 16.51 -6.24 0.46
C VAL A 46 17.88 -6.42 1.13
N ALA A 47 17.87 -6.54 2.46
CA ALA A 47 19.02 -6.92 3.27
C ALA A 47 18.55 -7.59 4.56
N GLU A 48 19.34 -8.51 5.08
CA GLU A 48 19.08 -9.22 6.36
C GLU A 48 17.70 -9.90 6.45
N GLY A 49 17.11 -10.26 5.31
CA GLY A 49 15.80 -10.93 5.25
C GLY A 49 14.59 -10.00 5.26
N PHE A 50 14.78 -8.68 5.21
CA PHE A 50 13.72 -7.67 5.15
C PHE A 50 13.86 -6.79 3.90
N TYR A 51 12.74 -6.17 3.49
CA TYR A 51 12.77 -5.01 2.61
C TYR A 51 12.88 -3.74 3.45
N ASN A 52 14.04 -3.09 3.38
CA ASN A 52 14.41 -1.97 4.25
C ASN A 52 14.02 -0.65 3.59
N LEU A 53 13.27 0.20 4.30
CA LEU A 53 12.78 1.48 3.81
C LEU A 53 13.85 2.56 4.01
N ASN A 54 14.41 3.04 2.89
CA ASN A 54 15.60 3.88 2.85
C ASN A 54 15.30 5.28 2.27
N GLY A 55 14.08 5.77 2.46
CA GLY A 55 13.64 7.09 2.00
C GLY A 55 14.39 8.25 2.69
N PRO A 56 14.21 9.50 2.21
CA PRO A 56 14.78 10.67 2.87
C PRO A 56 14.11 10.91 4.25
N VAL A 57 14.87 11.51 5.17
CA VAL A 57 14.38 11.98 6.48
C VAL A 57 14.00 13.47 6.38
N PRO A 58 12.83 13.90 6.90
CA PRO A 58 11.79 13.09 7.54
C PRO A 58 10.99 12.24 6.55
N GLY A 59 10.62 11.02 6.96
CA GLY A 59 9.91 10.06 6.11
C GLY A 59 9.45 8.80 6.85
N LEU A 60 8.82 7.86 6.12
CA LEU A 60 8.52 6.53 6.64
C LEU A 60 9.80 5.69 6.59
N HIS A 61 10.23 5.20 7.74
CA HIS A 61 11.36 4.28 7.87
C HIS A 61 10.91 3.00 8.58
N GLY A 62 11.60 1.91 8.30
CA GLY A 62 11.31 0.62 8.89
C GLY A 62 11.80 -0.54 8.05
N HIS A 63 11.40 -1.75 8.45
CA HIS A 63 11.83 -3.01 7.85
C HIS A 63 10.58 -3.86 7.63
N LEU A 64 10.29 -4.20 6.38
CA LEU A 64 9.10 -4.99 6.03
C LEU A 64 9.49 -6.46 5.86
N ASN A 65 8.85 -7.34 6.63
CA ASN A 65 9.00 -8.78 6.45
C ASN A 65 8.07 -9.26 5.33
N LEU A 66 8.48 -9.06 4.08
CA LEU A 66 7.65 -9.39 2.92
C LEU A 66 7.35 -10.89 2.79
N LYS A 67 8.11 -11.78 3.44
CA LYS A 67 7.83 -13.23 3.47
C LYS A 67 6.49 -13.57 4.14
N GLN A 68 6.02 -12.69 5.03
CA GLN A 68 4.73 -12.82 5.68
C GLN A 68 3.57 -12.41 4.77
N VAL A 69 3.80 -11.63 3.71
CA VAL A 69 2.75 -11.25 2.77
C VAL A 69 2.42 -12.46 1.91
N LYS A 70 1.17 -12.92 1.94
CA LYS A 70 0.66 -13.99 1.09
C LYS A 70 -0.20 -13.49 -0.05
N GLN A 71 -0.92 -12.40 0.17
CA GLN A 71 -1.72 -11.78 -0.87
C GLN A 71 -1.75 -10.27 -0.67
N ILE A 72 -2.04 -9.57 -1.76
CA ILE A 72 -2.24 -8.13 -1.77
C ILE A 72 -3.60 -7.88 -2.43
N SER A 73 -4.62 -7.59 -1.62
CA SER A 73 -5.97 -7.34 -2.13
C SER A 73 -6.15 -5.88 -2.54
N PHE A 74 -6.97 -5.68 -3.58
CA PHE A 74 -7.36 -4.36 -4.06
C PHE A 74 -8.63 -3.91 -3.34
N GLN A 75 -8.49 -2.99 -2.39
CA GLN A 75 -9.64 -2.40 -1.69
C GLN A 75 -10.16 -1.21 -2.49
N ASP A 76 -11.28 -1.38 -3.19
CA ASP A 76 -12.12 -0.31 -3.72
C ASP A 76 -13.42 -0.26 -2.92
N LYS A 77 -13.59 0.77 -2.08
CA LYS A 77 -14.82 0.98 -1.32
C LYS A 77 -15.12 2.45 -1.12
N GLN A 78 -16.39 2.76 -0.90
CA GLN A 78 -16.77 4.06 -0.35
C GLN A 78 -16.42 4.12 1.15
N HIS A 79 -15.74 5.18 1.55
CA HIS A 79 -15.47 5.52 2.94
C HIS A 79 -16.03 6.92 3.23
N ARG A 80 -17.02 7.00 4.13
CA ARG A 80 -17.72 8.27 4.47
C ARG A 80 -18.23 9.02 3.23
N GLY A 81 -18.78 8.28 2.26
CA GLY A 81 -19.33 8.85 1.02
C GLY A 81 -18.29 9.26 -0.03
N ARG A 82 -16.99 9.03 0.20
CA ARG A 82 -15.93 9.27 -0.78
C ARG A 82 -15.30 7.96 -1.21
N GLU A 83 -14.92 7.84 -2.48
CA GLU A 83 -14.17 6.67 -2.96
C GLU A 83 -12.87 6.51 -2.18
N SER A 84 -12.44 5.28 -1.91
CA SER A 84 -11.23 4.97 -1.15
C SER A 84 -10.59 3.71 -1.73
N TYR A 85 -9.37 3.88 -2.23
CA TYR A 85 -8.58 2.85 -2.89
C TYR A 85 -7.34 2.53 -2.08
N ALA A 86 -7.04 1.25 -1.86
CA ALA A 86 -5.83 0.81 -1.17
C ALA A 86 -5.33 -0.55 -1.63
N PHE A 87 -4.01 -0.74 -1.56
CA PHE A 87 -3.37 -2.04 -1.54
C PHE A 87 -3.34 -2.55 -0.10
N VAL A 88 -3.90 -3.73 0.14
CA VAL A 88 -3.98 -4.33 1.47
C VAL A 88 -3.07 -5.55 1.50
N PHE A 89 -1.99 -5.47 2.27
CA PHE A 89 -1.00 -6.54 2.39
C PHE A 89 -1.43 -7.48 3.51
N GLU A 90 -1.65 -8.75 3.20
CA GLU A 90 -2.28 -9.72 4.10
C GLU A 90 -1.39 -10.95 4.30
N ASN A 91 -1.43 -11.55 5.50
CA ASN A 91 -0.71 -12.79 5.80
C ASN A 91 -1.47 -14.05 5.36
N ALA A 92 -0.95 -15.23 5.71
CA ALA A 92 -1.54 -16.52 5.33
C ALA A 92 -2.91 -16.76 5.96
N GLU A 93 -3.16 -16.10 7.10
CA GLU A 93 -4.40 -16.16 7.86
C GLU A 93 -5.43 -15.12 7.38
N GLY A 94 -5.08 -14.28 6.39
CA GLY A 94 -5.94 -13.19 5.90
C GLY A 94 -5.95 -11.96 6.81
N GLU A 95 -5.03 -11.87 7.77
CA GLU A 95 -4.88 -10.70 8.63
C GLU A 95 -4.11 -9.60 7.89
N VAL A 96 -4.54 -8.36 8.06
CA VAL A 96 -3.87 -7.19 7.48
C VAL A 96 -2.55 -6.94 8.21
N ILE A 97 -1.46 -6.93 7.44
CA ILE A 97 -0.13 -6.52 7.91
C ILE A 97 -0.04 -4.99 7.89
N PHE A 98 -0.32 -4.38 6.73
CA PHE A 98 -0.40 -2.93 6.54
C PHE A 98 -1.19 -2.60 5.28
N LYS A 99 -1.49 -1.31 5.08
CA LYS A 99 -2.18 -0.81 3.89
C LYS A 99 -1.45 0.37 3.28
N VAL A 100 -1.53 0.51 1.96
CA VAL A 100 -1.11 1.72 1.25
C VAL A 100 -2.30 2.26 0.46
N PHE A 101 -2.84 3.38 0.92
CA PHE A 101 -3.95 4.09 0.27
C PHE A 101 -3.43 5.08 -0.76
N LEU A 102 -4.20 5.28 -1.82
CA LEU A 102 -3.95 6.35 -2.78
C LEU A 102 -4.03 7.71 -2.08
N GLY A 103 -3.17 8.62 -2.53
CA GLY A 103 -3.09 9.98 -2.04
C GLY A 103 -4.31 10.82 -2.43
N ARG A 104 -4.41 11.95 -1.74
CA ARG A 104 -5.37 13.01 -2.03
C ARG A 104 -4.64 14.34 -2.15
N ASP A 105 -5.21 15.24 -2.94
CA ASP A 105 -4.75 16.61 -3.05
C ASP A 105 -5.15 17.45 -1.81
N ASP A 106 -4.79 18.73 -1.83
CA ASP A 106 -5.08 19.68 -0.74
C ASP A 106 -6.59 19.93 -0.53
N LYS A 107 -7.43 19.57 -1.51
CA LYS A 107 -8.91 19.62 -1.42
C LYS A 107 -9.51 18.30 -0.93
N GLY A 108 -8.66 17.31 -0.68
CA GLY A 108 -9.05 15.97 -0.29
C GLY A 108 -9.60 15.14 -1.45
N GLU A 109 -9.39 15.53 -2.70
CA GLU A 109 -9.79 14.75 -3.87
C GLU A 109 -8.74 13.69 -4.20
N LEU A 110 -9.19 12.52 -4.68
CA LEU A 110 -8.30 11.44 -5.09
C LEU A 110 -7.41 11.86 -6.24
N LEU A 111 -6.12 11.50 -6.16
CA LEU A 111 -5.18 11.77 -7.26
C LEU A 111 -5.56 10.91 -8.48
N ALA A 112 -6.01 11.58 -9.55
CA ALA A 112 -6.58 10.92 -10.73
C ALA A 112 -5.60 9.95 -11.41
N GLU A 113 -4.32 10.31 -11.50
CA GLU A 113 -3.28 9.46 -12.07
C GLU A 113 -3.07 8.17 -11.26
N GLN A 114 -2.98 8.29 -9.93
CA GLN A 114 -2.88 7.12 -9.06
C GLN A 114 -4.12 6.22 -9.17
N LYS A 115 -5.32 6.82 -9.23
CA LYS A 115 -6.58 6.07 -9.44
C LYS A 115 -6.56 5.30 -10.75
N GLN A 116 -6.15 5.93 -11.85
CA GLN A 116 -6.07 5.28 -13.15
C GLN A 116 -5.09 4.10 -13.14
N ARG A 117 -3.89 4.28 -12.57
CA ARG A 117 -2.89 3.21 -12.44
C ARG A 117 -3.39 2.07 -11.55
N PHE A 118 -4.05 2.38 -10.44
CA PHE A 118 -4.66 1.39 -9.54
C PHE A 118 -5.71 0.54 -10.26
N LEU A 119 -6.65 1.16 -10.96
CA LEU A 119 -7.71 0.45 -11.68
C LEU A 119 -7.15 -0.41 -12.82
N ALA A 120 -6.12 0.09 -13.52
CA ALA A 120 -5.43 -0.70 -14.55
C ALA A 120 -4.74 -1.93 -13.95
N MET A 121 -4.05 -1.79 -12.80
CA MET A 121 -3.49 -2.94 -12.08
C MET A 121 -4.59 -3.89 -11.62
N GLN A 122 -5.66 -3.40 -11.01
CA GLN A 122 -6.76 -4.22 -10.53
C GLN A 122 -7.37 -5.07 -11.66
N GLN A 123 -7.55 -4.49 -12.85
CA GLN A 123 -8.07 -5.19 -14.02
C GLN A 123 -7.16 -6.33 -14.49
N GLN A 124 -5.84 -6.24 -14.28
CA GLN A 124 -4.89 -7.30 -14.66
C GLN A 124 -5.03 -8.57 -13.81
N TYR A 125 -5.62 -8.47 -12.62
CA TYR A 125 -5.78 -9.57 -11.67
C TYR A 125 -7.25 -10.02 -11.51
N GLN A 126 -8.15 -9.53 -12.38
CA GLN A 126 -9.56 -9.94 -12.45
C GLN A 126 -9.77 -11.22 -13.25
#